data_AF-A0A7Z9GE11-F1
#
_entry.id   AF-A0A7Z9GE11-F1
#
_cell.length_a   1.000
_cell.length_b   1.000
_cell.length_c   1.000
_cell.angle_alpha   90.00
_cell.angle_beta   90.00
_cell.angle_gamma   90.00
#
_symmetry.space_group_name_H-M   'P 1'
#
loop_
_entity.id
_entity.type
_entity.pdbx_description
1 polymer ?
#
loop_
_entity_poly.entity_id
_entity_poly.type
_entity_poly.pdbx_seq_one_letter_code
_entity_poly.pdbx_strand_id
1 'polypeptide(L)'
;MKFKETLDIYFERLKGYSEERFIQKPDENSWSIGQVYVHAILANDHFFLKQAERCLNKEDTHKGKGRNNRGRVVFLINGFPNMKFKMPKSAAVTPRQPESIDSIRQKLKRSLELAQLVERRLDGFDKNEKTRHPAFGHLNAKEWYRMSEMHFRHHLRQIRRIEKNLES
;
A
#
# COMPACT_ATOMS: atom_id res chain seq x y z
N MET A 1 -12.02 5.05 6.88
CA MET A 1 -11.84 3.60 6.79
C MET A 1 -10.58 3.25 7.55
N LYS A 2 -10.68 2.30 8.48
CA LYS A 2 -9.53 1.71 9.18
C LYS A 2 -8.80 0.72 8.26
N PHE A 3 -7.54 0.43 8.53
CA PHE A 3 -6.74 -0.48 7.71
C PHE A 3 -7.41 -1.86 7.55
N LYS A 4 -7.92 -2.43 8.65
CA LYS A 4 -8.64 -3.70 8.63
C LYS A 4 -9.85 -3.67 7.69
N GLU A 5 -10.69 -2.65 7.77
CA GLU A 5 -11.86 -2.50 6.90
C GLU A 5 -11.46 -2.45 5.43
N THR A 6 -10.34 -1.78 5.10
CA THR A 6 -9.79 -1.77 3.74
C THR A 6 -9.36 -3.17 3.29
N LEU A 7 -8.66 -3.92 4.14
CA LEU A 7 -8.21 -5.29 3.81
C LEU A 7 -9.35 -6.30 3.77
N ASP A 8 -10.41 -6.13 4.57
CA ASP A 8 -11.60 -6.98 4.50
C ASP A 8 -12.21 -6.91 3.08
N ILE A 9 -12.23 -5.73 2.43
CA ILE A 9 -12.65 -5.60 1.03
C ILE A 9 -11.75 -6.40 0.08
N TYR A 10 -10.43 -6.42 0.31
CA TYR A 10 -9.49 -7.21 -0.48
C TYR A 10 -9.74 -8.71 -0.34
N PHE A 11 -9.99 -9.18 0.90
CA PHE A 11 -10.35 -10.58 1.16
C PHE A 11 -11.66 -10.98 0.50
N GLU A 12 -12.71 -10.17 0.61
CA GLU A 12 -14.00 -10.47 0.00
C GLU A 12 -13.90 -10.52 -1.52
N ARG A 13 -13.21 -9.55 -2.15
CA ARG A 13 -12.98 -9.58 -3.60
C ARG A 13 -12.19 -10.80 -4.05
N LEU A 14 -11.18 -11.20 -3.28
CA LEU A 14 -10.32 -12.34 -3.61
C LEU A 14 -11.11 -13.64 -3.72
N LYS A 15 -12.20 -13.80 -2.95
CA LYS A 15 -13.09 -14.99 -3.03
C LYS A 15 -13.83 -15.08 -4.37
N GLY A 16 -14.04 -13.96 -5.06
CA GLY A 16 -14.83 -13.90 -6.29
C GLY A 16 -14.04 -14.18 -7.57
N TYR A 17 -12.72 -14.32 -7.51
CA TYR A 17 -11.90 -14.56 -8.71
C TYR A 17 -11.61 -16.05 -8.90
N SER A 18 -11.64 -16.49 -10.16
CA SER A 18 -10.92 -17.70 -10.58
C SER A 18 -9.44 -17.38 -10.79
N GLU A 19 -8.57 -18.39 -10.73
CA GLU A 19 -7.12 -18.22 -11.00
C GLU A 19 -6.88 -17.57 -12.36
N GLU A 20 -7.57 -18.05 -13.39
CA GLU A 20 -7.47 -17.55 -14.77
C GLU A 20 -7.84 -16.07 -14.86
N ARG A 21 -8.95 -15.67 -14.24
CA ARG A 21 -9.37 -14.26 -14.19
C ARG A 21 -8.40 -13.40 -13.39
N PHE A 22 -7.84 -13.94 -12.31
CA PHE A 22 -6.95 -13.21 -11.42
C PHE A 22 -5.62 -12.85 -12.09
N ILE A 23 -5.11 -13.71 -12.97
CA ILE A 23 -3.86 -13.48 -13.72
C ILE A 23 -4.08 -12.83 -15.09
N GLN A 24 -5.31 -12.78 -15.60
CA GLN A 24 -5.64 -12.16 -16.88
C GLN A 24 -5.26 -10.67 -16.91
N LYS A 25 -4.60 -10.25 -17.99
CA LYS A 25 -4.24 -8.85 -18.25
C LYS A 25 -5.21 -8.26 -19.29
N PRO A 26 -5.66 -7.00 -19.13
CA PRO A 26 -6.45 -6.32 -20.17
C PRO A 26 -5.71 -6.13 -21.49
N ASP A 27 -4.39 -5.93 -21.40
CA ASP A 27 -3.48 -5.74 -22.53
C ASP A 27 -2.04 -6.06 -22.09
N GLU A 28 -1.11 -6.11 -23.04
CA GLU A 28 0.30 -6.45 -22.78
C GLU A 28 1.01 -5.47 -21.84
N ASN A 29 0.57 -4.22 -21.76
CA ASN A 29 1.20 -3.15 -21.00
C ASN A 29 0.53 -2.88 -19.64
N SER A 30 -0.65 -3.47 -19.39
CA SER A 30 -1.41 -3.33 -18.16
C SER A 30 -1.07 -4.42 -17.14
N TRP A 31 -1.31 -4.16 -15.85
CA TRP A 31 -1.21 -5.19 -14.81
C TRP A 31 -2.50 -6.03 -14.75
N SER A 32 -2.35 -7.32 -14.42
CA SER A 32 -3.47 -8.16 -13.97
C SER A 32 -3.95 -7.73 -12.58
N ILE A 33 -5.12 -8.21 -12.16
CA ILE A 33 -5.61 -8.00 -10.78
C ILE A 33 -4.61 -8.59 -9.78
N GLY A 34 -4.11 -9.80 -10.03
CA GLY A 34 -3.10 -10.46 -9.21
C GLY A 34 -1.83 -9.64 -9.02
N GLN A 35 -1.34 -9.02 -10.09
CA GLN A 35 -0.20 -8.10 -10.02
C GLN A 35 -0.48 -6.86 -9.17
N VAL A 36 -1.70 -6.32 -9.18
CA VAL A 36 -2.09 -5.23 -8.29
C VAL A 36 -2.05 -5.67 -6.82
N TYR A 37 -2.55 -6.87 -6.51
CA TYR A 37 -2.50 -7.43 -5.15
C TYR A 37 -1.04 -7.60 -4.67
N VAL A 38 -0.18 -8.20 -5.51
CA VAL A 38 1.25 -8.37 -5.21
C VAL A 38 1.90 -7.02 -4.93
N HIS A 39 1.66 -6.00 -5.77
CA HIS A 39 2.21 -4.67 -5.56
C HIS A 39 1.75 -4.04 -4.24
N ALA A 40 0.44 -4.09 -3.96
CA ALA A 40 -0.14 -3.52 -2.74
C ALA A 40 0.47 -4.13 -1.48
N ILE A 41 0.59 -5.46 -1.45
CA ILE A 41 1.18 -6.21 -0.33
C ILE A 41 2.66 -5.87 -0.16
N LEU A 42 3.46 -5.93 -1.23
CA LEU A 42 4.91 -5.69 -1.12
C LEU A 42 5.22 -4.24 -0.68
N ALA A 43 4.50 -3.27 -1.22
CA ALA A 43 4.64 -1.88 -0.81
C ALA A 43 4.22 -1.68 0.66
N ASN A 44 3.16 -2.34 1.11
CA ASN A 44 2.74 -2.31 2.50
C ASN A 44 3.80 -2.89 3.43
N ASP A 45 4.17 -4.15 3.23
CA ASP A 45 4.94 -4.92 4.20
C ASP A 45 6.40 -4.46 4.23
N HIS A 46 7.00 -4.21 3.06
CA HIS A 46 8.44 -3.97 2.96
C HIS A 46 8.81 -2.49 2.86
N PHE A 47 7.84 -1.61 2.65
CA PHE A 47 8.09 -0.17 2.59
C PHE A 47 7.29 0.58 3.65
N PHE A 48 5.96 0.65 3.57
CA PHE A 48 5.19 1.51 4.47
C PHE A 48 5.29 1.07 5.95
N LEU A 49 4.99 -0.20 6.25
CA LEU A 49 5.04 -0.69 7.64
C LEU A 49 6.47 -0.76 8.17
N LYS A 50 7.43 -1.19 7.35
CA LYS A 50 8.85 -1.16 7.71
C LYS A 50 9.34 0.24 8.08
N GLN A 51 8.92 1.27 7.35
CA GLN A 51 9.28 2.65 7.69
C GLN A 51 8.54 3.16 8.94
N ALA A 52 7.32 2.69 9.21
CA ALA A 52 6.63 2.95 10.47
C ALA A 52 7.39 2.33 11.66
N GLU A 53 7.81 1.07 11.53
CA GLU A 53 8.61 0.36 12.55
C GLU A 53 9.93 1.07 12.83
N ARG A 54 10.64 1.52 11.80
CA ARG A 54 11.86 2.34 11.96
C ARG A 54 11.61 3.60 12.79
N CYS A 55 10.49 4.29 12.55
CA CYS A 55 10.13 5.45 13.37
C CYS A 55 9.87 5.04 14.83
N LEU A 56 9.15 3.93 15.05
CA LEU A 56 8.84 3.41 16.39
C LEU A 56 10.08 2.95 17.16
N ASN A 57 11.08 2.42 16.44
CA ASN A 57 12.35 1.95 17.00
C ASN A 57 13.43 3.05 17.03
N LYS A 58 13.14 4.25 16.50
CA LYS A 58 14.08 5.37 16.36
C LYS A 58 15.28 5.07 15.44
N GLU A 59 15.14 4.13 14.52
CA GLU A 59 16.17 3.70 13.58
C GLU A 59 16.24 4.64 12.36
N ASP A 60 17.41 5.21 12.07
CA ASP A 60 17.66 6.11 10.93
C ASP A 60 16.64 7.27 10.85
N THR A 61 16.28 7.84 12.01
CA THR A 61 15.25 8.87 12.13
C THR A 61 15.84 10.28 12.14
N HIS A 62 15.01 11.25 11.72
CA HIS A 62 15.37 12.67 11.66
C HIS A 62 14.32 13.53 12.38
N LYS A 63 14.76 14.24 13.43
CA LYS A 63 13.94 15.22 14.16
C LYS A 63 13.89 16.57 13.43
N GLY A 64 12.87 17.37 13.73
CA GLY A 64 12.69 18.72 13.17
C GLY A 64 12.36 18.78 11.67
N LYS A 65 12.23 17.64 10.99
CA LYS A 65 11.81 17.54 9.59
C LYS A 65 10.32 17.24 9.48
N GLY A 66 9.75 17.38 8.28
CA GLY A 66 8.35 17.05 8.04
C GLY A 66 8.00 16.86 6.57
N ARG A 67 6.69 16.75 6.32
CA ARG A 67 6.11 16.64 4.99
C ARG A 67 6.48 17.85 4.12
N ASN A 68 6.86 17.59 2.87
CA ASN A 68 6.92 18.63 1.84
C ASN A 68 5.51 18.97 1.32
N ASN A 69 5.38 19.92 0.40
CA ASN A 69 4.06 20.35 -0.11
C ASN A 69 3.23 19.20 -0.71
N ARG A 70 3.86 18.27 -1.44
CA ARG A 70 3.18 17.09 -2.00
C ARG A 70 2.67 16.16 -0.90
N GLY A 71 3.48 15.92 0.12
CA GLY A 71 3.07 15.16 1.30
C GLY A 71 1.91 15.83 2.03
N ARG A 72 1.94 17.15 2.23
CA ARG A 72 0.84 17.89 2.86
C ARG A 72 -0.48 17.67 2.11
N VAL A 73 -0.46 17.75 0.77
CA VAL A 73 -1.66 17.52 -0.06
C VAL A 73 -2.19 16.09 0.11
N VAL A 74 -1.34 15.05 -0.02
CA VAL A 74 -1.76 13.64 0.10
C VAL A 74 -2.46 13.36 1.43
N PHE A 75 -1.91 13.90 2.52
CA PHE A 75 -2.51 13.73 3.85
C PHE A 75 -3.74 14.61 4.08
N LEU A 76 -3.81 15.80 3.46
CA LEU A 76 -4.98 16.68 3.53
C LEU A 76 -6.18 16.04 2.83
N ILE A 77 -6.00 15.50 1.64
CA ILE A 77 -7.08 14.83 0.87
C ILE A 77 -7.30 13.37 1.32
N ASN A 78 -6.53 12.90 2.31
CA ASN A 78 -6.58 11.54 2.83
C ASN A 78 -6.50 10.46 1.72
N GLY A 79 -5.60 10.64 0.75
CA GLY A 79 -5.46 9.70 -0.35
C GLY A 79 -4.47 10.11 -1.43
N PHE A 80 -4.20 9.15 -2.32
CA PHE A 80 -3.39 9.38 -3.50
C PHE A 80 -4.23 9.96 -4.64
N PRO A 81 -3.73 10.99 -5.36
CA PRO A 81 -4.41 11.55 -6.53
C PRO A 81 -4.73 10.47 -7.56
N ASN A 82 -5.85 10.61 -8.25
CA ASN A 82 -6.24 9.71 -9.34
C ASN A 82 -5.53 10.09 -10.65
N MET A 83 -4.21 10.14 -10.63
CA MET A 83 -3.38 10.43 -11.80
C MET A 83 -2.43 9.27 -12.06
N LYS A 84 -2.21 8.92 -13.33
CA LYS A 84 -1.15 7.98 -13.72
C LYS A 84 0.21 8.63 -13.47
N PHE A 85 0.72 8.52 -12.24
CA PHE A 85 2.10 8.91 -11.97
C PHE A 85 3.01 7.86 -12.61
N LYS A 86 3.88 8.30 -13.52
CA LYS A 86 5.06 7.50 -13.86
C LYS A 86 5.94 7.47 -12.61
N MET A 87 5.97 6.32 -11.94
CA MET A 87 6.93 6.10 -10.87
C MET A 87 8.34 6.32 -11.43
N PRO A 88 9.26 6.96 -10.68
CA PRO A 88 10.67 7.01 -11.06
C PRO A 88 11.14 5.57 -11.37
N LYS A 89 11.98 5.39 -12.39
CA LYS A 89 12.48 4.05 -12.78
C LYS A 89 13.07 3.28 -11.59
N SER A 90 13.72 3.98 -10.65
CA SER A 90 14.28 3.41 -9.41
C SER A 90 13.25 2.83 -8.44
N ALA A 91 11.96 3.16 -8.60
CA ALA A 91 10.84 2.69 -7.78
C ALA A 91 9.78 1.95 -8.61
N ALA A 92 9.95 1.88 -9.94
CA ALA A 92 9.05 1.18 -10.84
C ALA A 92 9.41 -0.32 -10.83
N VAL A 93 8.77 -1.07 -9.94
CA VAL A 93 8.83 -2.54 -9.96
C VAL A 93 7.59 -3.04 -10.70
N THR A 94 7.80 -3.80 -11.77
CA THR A 94 6.73 -4.60 -12.36
C THR A 94 6.54 -5.82 -11.46
N PRO A 95 5.42 -5.92 -10.72
CA PRO A 95 5.17 -7.08 -9.87
C PRO A 95 5.07 -8.35 -10.72
N ARG A 96 5.60 -9.46 -10.23
CA ARG A 96 5.36 -10.79 -10.83
C ARG A 96 3.88 -11.17 -10.64
N GLN A 97 3.39 -12.08 -11.48
CA GLN A 97 2.11 -12.72 -11.23
C GLN A 97 2.17 -13.48 -9.89
N PRO A 98 1.06 -13.57 -9.15
CA PRO A 98 0.98 -14.40 -7.97
C PRO A 98 1.10 -15.89 -8.34
N GLU A 99 1.62 -16.69 -7.41
CA GLU A 99 1.68 -18.16 -7.57
C GLU A 99 0.28 -18.79 -7.56
N SER A 100 -0.59 -18.27 -6.69
CA SER A 100 -1.99 -18.69 -6.56
C SER A 100 -2.78 -17.66 -5.76
N ILE A 101 -4.11 -17.77 -5.82
CA ILE A 101 -5.04 -17.03 -4.95
C ILE A 101 -4.75 -17.32 -3.48
N ASP A 102 -4.40 -18.58 -3.12
CA ASP A 102 -4.11 -18.92 -1.73
C ASP A 102 -2.82 -18.27 -1.22
N SER A 103 -1.77 -18.22 -2.05
CA SER A 103 -0.52 -17.48 -1.74
C SER A 103 -0.82 -16.01 -1.44
N ILE A 104 -1.73 -15.38 -2.21
CA ILE A 104 -2.18 -14.00 -1.94
C ILE A 104 -2.99 -13.91 -0.64
N ARG A 105 -3.90 -14.85 -0.37
CA ARG A 105 -4.70 -14.87 0.85
C ARG A 105 -3.80 -14.94 2.10
N GLN A 106 -2.79 -15.80 2.09
CA GLN A 106 -1.83 -15.91 3.19
C GLN A 106 -1.02 -14.62 3.37
N LYS A 107 -0.56 -14.03 2.26
CA LYS A 107 0.17 -12.76 2.30
C LYS A 107 -0.68 -11.60 2.84
N LEU A 108 -1.96 -11.51 2.46
CA LEU A 108 -2.87 -10.52 3.04
C LEU A 108 -3.09 -10.70 4.55
N LYS A 109 -3.18 -11.96 5.03
CA LYS A 109 -3.28 -12.24 6.48
C LYS A 109 -2.05 -11.71 7.21
N ARG A 110 -0.86 -11.99 6.68
CA ARG A 110 0.40 -11.45 7.20
C ARG A 110 0.43 -9.92 7.19
N SER A 111 0.01 -9.28 6.09
CA SER A 111 -0.07 -7.81 6.01
C SER A 111 -0.99 -7.23 7.09
N LEU A 112 -2.11 -7.91 7.39
CA LEU A 112 -3.02 -7.51 8.46
C LEU A 112 -2.36 -7.63 9.84
N GLU A 113 -1.69 -8.75 10.12
CA GLU A 113 -0.97 -8.98 11.38
C GLU A 113 0.14 -7.93 11.61
N LEU A 114 0.94 -7.65 10.58
CA LEU A 114 1.99 -6.62 10.63
C LEU A 114 1.39 -5.24 10.90
N ALA A 115 0.30 -4.89 10.21
CA ALA A 115 -0.36 -3.62 10.43
C ALA A 115 -0.91 -3.50 11.86
N GLN A 116 -1.49 -4.57 12.41
CA GLN A 116 -1.98 -4.57 13.79
C GLN A 116 -0.85 -4.46 14.82
N LEU A 117 0.31 -5.09 14.56
CA LEU A 117 1.51 -4.95 15.39
C LEU A 117 1.99 -3.50 15.44
N VAL A 118 2.04 -2.83 14.28
CA VAL A 118 2.38 -1.40 14.19
C VAL A 118 1.32 -0.54 14.90
N GLU A 119 0.03 -0.79 14.64
CA GLU A 119 -1.08 -0.01 15.18
C GLU A 119 -1.08 0.01 16.72
N ARG A 120 -0.84 -1.13 17.37
CA ARG A 120 -0.76 -1.23 18.84
C ARG A 120 0.36 -0.38 19.45
N ARG A 121 1.40 -0.08 18.67
CA ARG A 121 2.55 0.72 19.10
C ARG A 121 2.42 2.21 18.76
N LEU A 122 1.33 2.61 18.10
CA LEU A 122 1.07 4.02 17.76
C LEU A 122 0.51 4.83 18.93
N ASP A 123 0.15 4.20 20.05
CA ASP A 123 -0.19 4.95 21.26
C ASP A 123 1.09 5.44 21.95
N GLY A 124 1.09 6.70 22.40
CA GLY A 124 2.24 7.31 23.08
C GLY A 124 3.54 7.45 22.26
N PHE A 125 3.58 7.07 20.98
CA PHE A 125 4.81 7.11 20.18
C PHE A 125 5.39 8.54 20.02
N ASP A 126 6.73 8.63 19.86
CA ASP A 126 7.40 9.91 19.62
C ASP A 126 7.13 10.41 18.19
N LYS A 127 6.30 11.45 18.07
CA LYS A 127 5.88 12.06 16.79
C LYS A 127 7.01 12.80 16.08
N ASN A 128 8.12 13.07 16.77
CA ASN A 128 9.30 13.75 16.21
C ASN A 128 10.22 12.79 15.45
N GLU A 129 10.12 11.49 15.72
CA GLU A 129 10.91 10.47 15.04
C GLU A 129 10.31 10.18 13.67
N LYS A 130 11.06 10.51 12.62
CA LYS A 130 10.57 10.48 11.24
C LYS A 130 11.61 9.93 10.29
N THR A 131 11.16 9.16 9.32
CA THR A 131 12.01 8.70 8.21
C THR A 131 11.61 9.37 6.91
N ARG A 132 12.54 9.45 5.95
CA ARG A 132 12.34 10.16 4.68
C ARG A 132 11.58 9.29 3.67
N HIS A 133 10.42 9.74 3.24
CA HIS A 133 9.74 9.25 2.05
C HIS A 133 10.35 9.89 0.78
N PRO A 134 10.64 9.11 -0.29
CA PRO A 134 11.25 9.63 -1.53
C PRO A 134 10.50 10.83 -2.14
N ALA A 135 9.17 10.76 -2.22
CA ALA A 135 8.33 11.82 -2.78
C ALA A 135 7.75 12.85 -1.79
N PHE A 136 7.52 12.51 -0.52
CA PHE A 136 6.64 13.28 0.38
C PHE A 136 7.34 13.96 1.55
N GLY A 137 8.67 13.88 1.62
CA GLY A 137 9.43 14.42 2.75
C GLY A 137 9.44 13.45 3.93
N HIS A 138 9.50 13.95 5.16
CA HIS A 138 9.66 13.10 6.34
C HIS A 138 8.31 12.82 7.00
N LEU A 139 8.10 11.55 7.36
CA LEU A 139 6.86 11.05 7.92
C LEU A 139 7.13 10.32 9.24
N ASN A 140 6.24 10.48 10.21
CA ASN A 140 6.28 9.73 11.46
C ASN A 140 5.56 8.38 11.34
N ALA A 141 5.63 7.54 12.38
CA ALA A 141 5.04 6.19 12.38
C ALA A 141 3.54 6.19 12.00
N LYS A 142 2.75 7.08 12.59
CA LYS A 142 1.30 7.18 12.31
C LYS A 142 1.02 7.63 10.88
N GLU A 143 1.85 8.51 10.33
CA GLU A 143 1.73 8.96 8.95
C GLU A 143 2.07 7.84 7.97
N TRP A 144 3.13 7.06 8.21
CA TRP A 144 3.46 5.86 7.43
C TRP A 144 2.35 4.81 7.46
N TYR A 145 1.82 4.51 8.66
CA TYR A 145 0.71 3.58 8.83
C TYR A 145 -0.54 4.04 8.05
N ARG A 146 -0.91 5.32 8.16
CA ARG A 146 -2.03 5.88 7.38
C ARG A 146 -1.79 5.79 5.88
N MET A 147 -0.55 5.99 5.43
CA MET A 147 -0.21 5.91 4.00
C MET A 147 -0.37 4.50 3.44
N SER A 148 -0.08 3.49 4.26
CA SER A 148 -0.31 2.08 3.94
C SER A 148 -1.81 1.81 3.65
N GLU A 149 -2.73 2.28 4.49
CA GLU A 149 -4.18 2.20 4.22
C GLU A 149 -4.56 2.94 2.93
N MET A 150 -4.08 4.18 2.77
CA MET A 150 -4.39 5.00 1.59
C MET A 150 -3.96 4.32 0.29
N HIS A 151 -2.86 3.57 0.33
CA HIS A 151 -2.29 2.86 -0.83
C HIS A 151 -3.15 1.69 -1.26
N PHE A 152 -3.56 0.83 -0.33
CA PHE A 152 -4.55 -0.21 -0.61
C PHE A 152 -5.84 0.38 -1.17
N ARG A 153 -6.40 1.40 -0.52
CA ARG A 153 -7.63 2.04 -1.00
C ARG A 153 -7.47 2.67 -2.40
N HIS A 154 -6.30 3.22 -2.71
CA HIS A 154 -6.00 3.70 -4.05
C HIS A 154 -6.07 2.56 -5.09
N HIS A 155 -5.46 1.42 -4.79
CA HIS A 155 -5.41 0.28 -5.71
C HIS A 155 -6.74 -0.46 -5.88
N LEU A 156 -7.70 -0.34 -4.97
CA LEU A 156 -9.09 -0.76 -5.22
C LEU A 156 -9.68 -0.09 -6.47
N ARG A 157 -9.31 1.17 -6.77
CA ARG A 157 -9.77 1.85 -7.98
C ARG A 157 -9.12 1.28 -9.24
N GLN A 158 -7.86 0.85 -9.15
CA GLN A 158 -7.18 0.19 -10.27
C GLN A 158 -7.80 -1.19 -10.55
N ILE A 159 -8.09 -1.97 -9.50
CA ILE A 159 -8.78 -3.26 -9.61
C ILE A 159 -10.12 -3.07 -10.31
N ARG A 160 -10.96 -2.13 -9.86
CA ARG A 160 -12.26 -1.83 -10.50
C ARG A 160 -12.16 -1.45 -11.97
N ARG A 161 -11.10 -0.74 -12.37
CA ARG A 161 -10.88 -0.40 -13.77
C ARG A 161 -10.50 -1.63 -14.60
N ILE A 162 -9.68 -2.52 -14.04
CA ILE A 162 -9.29 -3.77 -14.70
C ILE A 162 -10.50 -4.68 -14.85
N GLU A 163 -11.32 -4.83 -13.81
CA GLU A 163 -12.57 -5.60 -13.86
C GLU A 163 -13.46 -5.15 -15.03
N LYS A 164 -13.77 -3.86 -15.10
CA LYS A 164 -14.59 -3.28 -16.18
C LYS A 164 -14.01 -3.55 -17.57
N ASN A 165 -12.69 -3.37 -17.74
CA ASN A 165 -12.04 -3.59 -19.03
C ASN A 165 -12.10 -5.04 -19.50
N LEU A 166 -12.13 -5.98 -18.56
CA LEU A 166 -12.15 -7.40 -18.87
C LEU A 166 -13.59 -7.98 -18.93
N GLU A 167 -14.61 -7.17 -18.65
CA GLU A 167 -16.04 -7.47 -18.84
C GLU A 167 -16.60 -6.85 -20.14
N SER A 168 -15.85 -5.92 -20.73
CA SER A 168 -16.17 -5.26 -22.01
C SER A 168 -15.61 -6.08 -23.18
#